data_AF-A0A9D7LCQ9-F1
#
_entry.id   AF-A0A9D7LCQ9-F1
#
_cell.length_a   1.000
_cell.length_b   1.000
_cell.length_c   1.000
_cell.angle_alpha   90.00
_cell.angle_beta   90.00
_cell.angle_gamma   90.00
#
_symmetry.space_group_name_H-M   'P 1'
#
loop_
_entity.id
_entity.type
_entity.pdbx_description
1 polymer ?
#
loop_
_entity_poly.entity_id
_entity_poly.type
_entity_poly.pdbx_seq_one_letter_code
_entity_poly.pdbx_strand_id
1 'polypeptide(L)'
;MAGHTKNKPRWGDSAAIEGLLEAQEDLEAEEAVRAAEESGVDLGGRPAFEPTDKQRELVKNMARCNMPQEAMTLMVTWPNGRPIAVNTLRKVFRDELITGHHEVGMQLVGAAYKKAMAGDTGAICFLLKTGYGFRETVHQEITGKDGAPLQAGVTGVIAVPGMIADAETWEKMAADQQSQLVQRAAEIVSGSSS
;
A
#
# COMPACT_ATOMS: atom_id res chain seq x y z
N MET A 1 -21.97 66.02 -48.86
CA MET A 1 -20.54 65.73 -48.59
C MET A 1 -20.10 66.71 -47.51
N ALA A 2 -19.59 66.38 -46.34
CA ALA A 2 -19.15 65.18 -45.62
C ALA A 2 -19.62 65.40 -44.16
N GLY A 3 -19.94 64.41 -43.33
CA GLY A 3 -19.14 63.23 -43.03
C GLY A 3 -18.61 63.34 -41.60
N HIS A 4 -19.39 62.80 -40.66
CA HIS A 4 -18.94 62.13 -39.44
C HIS A 4 -18.08 62.92 -38.43
N THR A 5 -18.74 63.53 -37.45
CA THR A 5 -18.15 63.86 -36.15
C THR A 5 -17.81 62.54 -35.44
N LYS A 6 -16.56 62.09 -35.50
CA LYS A 6 -16.08 60.97 -34.67
C LYS A 6 -16.10 61.41 -33.21
N ASN A 7 -17.20 61.11 -32.53
CA ASN A 7 -17.31 61.26 -31.09
C ASN A 7 -16.39 60.23 -30.45
N LYS A 8 -15.12 60.59 -30.21
CA LYS A 8 -14.25 59.78 -29.37
C LYS A 8 -14.73 59.91 -27.93
N PRO A 9 -14.92 58.80 -27.20
CA PRO A 9 -15.35 58.88 -25.81
C PRO A 9 -14.34 59.71 -25.00
N ARG A 10 -14.86 60.63 -24.17
CA ARG A 10 -14.03 61.44 -23.28
C ARG A 10 -13.42 60.51 -22.23
N TRP A 11 -12.12 60.63 -22.01
CA TRP A 11 -11.43 59.97 -20.90
C TRP A 11 -12.13 60.35 -19.58
N GLY A 12 -12.81 59.39 -18.96
CA GLY A 12 -13.54 59.57 -17.70
C GLY A 12 -14.88 58.83 -17.57
N ASP A 13 -15.47 58.32 -18.64
CA ASP A 13 -16.71 57.53 -18.55
C ASP A 13 -16.41 56.08 -18.13
N SER A 14 -16.28 55.84 -16.81
CA SER A 14 -16.02 54.51 -16.21
C SER A 14 -16.97 53.43 -16.75
N ALA A 15 -18.24 53.78 -16.94
CA ALA A 15 -19.26 52.86 -17.43
C ALA A 15 -19.03 52.38 -18.87
N ALA A 16 -18.37 53.18 -19.72
CA ALA A 16 -18.05 52.79 -21.08
C ALA A 16 -16.80 51.91 -21.17
N ILE A 17 -15.91 51.99 -20.18
CA ILE A 17 -14.72 51.14 -20.07
C ILE A 17 -15.08 49.82 -19.39
N GLU A 18 -15.87 49.86 -18.31
CA GLU A 18 -16.39 48.68 -17.61
C GLU A 18 -17.21 47.79 -18.54
N GLY A 19 -18.14 48.35 -19.32
CA GLY A 19 -18.92 47.55 -20.28
C GLY A 19 -18.10 46.97 -21.44
N LEU A 20 -16.90 47.51 -21.71
CA LEU A 20 -15.98 46.98 -22.73
C LEU A 20 -15.08 45.89 -22.17
N LEU A 21 -14.76 45.98 -20.88
CA LEU A 21 -14.04 44.96 -20.12
C LEU A 21 -14.94 43.74 -19.86
N GLU A 22 -16.18 43.96 -19.42
CA GLU A 22 -17.19 42.90 -19.24
C GLU A 22 -17.48 42.20 -20.57
N ALA A 23 -17.60 42.94 -21.67
CA ALA A 23 -17.76 42.36 -23.00
C ALA A 23 -16.51 41.59 -23.48
N GLN A 24 -15.30 41.95 -23.02
CA GLN A 24 -14.09 41.18 -23.31
C GLN A 24 -14.02 39.90 -22.47
N GLU A 25 -14.44 39.94 -21.21
CA GLU A 25 -14.52 38.76 -20.35
C GLU A 25 -15.57 37.75 -20.85
N ASP A 26 -16.71 38.24 -21.34
CA ASP A 26 -17.75 37.40 -21.95
C ASP A 26 -17.29 36.76 -23.27
N LEU A 27 -16.54 37.50 -24.10
CA LEU A 27 -15.97 36.98 -25.35
C LEU A 27 -14.87 35.93 -25.10
N GLU A 28 -14.03 36.12 -24.08
CA GLU A 28 -13.01 35.14 -23.67
C GLU A 28 -13.66 33.86 -23.10
N ALA A 29 -14.78 34.01 -22.38
CA ALA A 29 -15.56 32.87 -21.89
C ALA A 29 -16.23 32.08 -23.02
N GLU A 30 -16.82 32.76 -24.01
CA GLU A 30 -17.43 32.11 -25.18
C GLU A 30 -16.39 31.42 -26.08
N GLU A 31 -15.21 32.03 -26.26
CA GLU A 31 -14.11 31.43 -27.04
C GLU A 31 -13.52 30.19 -26.32
N ALA A 32 -13.44 30.22 -24.99
CA ALA A 32 -13.02 29.06 -24.19
C ALA A 32 -14.05 27.91 -24.24
N VAL A 33 -15.35 28.21 -24.21
CA VAL A 33 -16.43 27.22 -24.35
C VAL A 33 -16.40 26.59 -25.75
N ARG A 34 -16.23 27.40 -26.80
CA ARG A 34 -16.14 26.92 -28.18
C ARG A 34 -14.89 26.08 -28.43
N ALA A 35 -13.75 26.45 -27.84
CA ALA A 35 -12.53 25.64 -27.88
C ALA A 35 -12.69 24.29 -27.15
N ALA A 36 -13.47 24.25 -26.07
CA ALA A 36 -13.80 23.01 -25.37
C ALA A 36 -14.74 22.12 -26.21
N GLU A 37 -15.72 22.70 -26.89
CA GLU A 37 -16.69 21.99 -27.73
C GLU A 37 -16.06 21.41 -29.00
N GLU A 38 -15.12 22.13 -29.63
CA GLU A 38 -14.34 21.66 -30.78
C GLU A 38 -13.35 20.52 -30.43
N SER A 39 -13.02 20.34 -29.15
CA SER A 39 -12.05 19.32 -28.69
C SER A 39 -12.61 17.91 -28.48
N GLY A 40 -13.94 17.73 -28.50
CA GLY A 40 -14.59 16.41 -28.48
C GLY A 40 -14.26 15.53 -27.26
N VAL A 41 -13.91 16.11 -26.12
CA VAL A 41 -13.58 15.37 -24.89
C VAL A 41 -14.86 15.09 -24.09
N ASP A 42 -15.18 13.81 -23.94
CA ASP A 42 -16.27 13.31 -23.10
C ASP A 42 -16.13 13.81 -21.64
N LEU A 43 -17.14 14.52 -21.12
CA LEU A 43 -17.17 15.11 -19.78
C LEU A 43 -17.48 14.09 -18.66
N GLY A 44 -17.37 12.79 -18.94
CA GLY A 44 -17.64 11.69 -18.02
C GLY A 44 -16.44 11.24 -17.17
N GLY A 45 -16.03 12.05 -16.18
CA GLY A 45 -15.11 11.62 -15.11
C GLY A 45 -14.20 12.72 -14.56
N ARG A 46 -13.74 12.59 -13.31
CA ARG A 46 -12.67 13.46 -12.77
C ARG A 46 -11.43 13.27 -13.67
N PRO A 47 -10.78 14.36 -14.14
CA PRO A 47 -9.64 14.27 -15.05
C PRO A 47 -8.54 13.37 -14.47
N ALA A 48 -7.78 12.71 -15.35
CA ALA A 48 -6.65 11.88 -14.94
C ALA A 48 -5.63 12.72 -14.15
N PHE A 49 -5.03 12.12 -13.12
CA PHE A 49 -4.01 12.80 -12.32
C PHE A 49 -2.69 12.83 -13.09
N GLU A 50 -2.29 14.03 -13.54
CA GLU A 50 -1.00 14.26 -14.15
C GLU A 50 0.04 14.67 -13.08
N PRO A 51 1.03 13.81 -12.79
CA PRO A 51 2.03 14.09 -11.77
C PRO A 51 3.06 15.10 -12.29
N THR A 52 3.40 16.06 -11.44
CA THR A 52 4.54 16.96 -11.70
C THR A 52 5.87 16.26 -11.37
N ASP A 53 6.96 16.67 -12.01
CA ASP A 53 8.30 16.11 -11.74
C ASP A 53 8.70 16.23 -10.26
N LYS A 54 8.34 17.35 -9.62
CA LYS A 54 8.57 17.55 -8.17
C LYS A 54 7.82 16.54 -7.31
N GLN A 55 6.57 16.22 -7.67
CA GLN A 55 5.79 15.19 -6.98
C GLN A 55 6.40 13.80 -7.19
N ARG A 56 6.92 13.50 -8.38
CA ARG A 56 7.62 12.24 -8.66
C ARG A 56 8.87 12.09 -7.79
N GLU A 57 9.70 13.13 -7.73
CA GLU A 57 10.90 13.12 -6.89
C GLU A 57 10.54 13.00 -5.39
N LEU A 58 9.50 13.71 -4.94
CA LEU A 58 9.00 13.62 -3.57
C LEU A 58 8.56 12.19 -3.23
N VAL A 59 7.75 11.55 -4.08
CA VAL A 59 7.28 10.17 -3.88
C VAL A 59 8.45 9.20 -3.87
N LYS A 60 9.41 9.37 -4.78
CA LYS A 60 10.64 8.55 -4.82
C LYS A 60 11.42 8.66 -3.52
N ASN A 61 11.61 9.88 -3.00
CA ASN A 61 12.31 10.11 -1.74
C ASN A 61 11.55 9.54 -0.53
N MET A 62 10.23 9.65 -0.49
CA MET A 62 9.42 9.02 0.56
C MET A 62 9.50 7.48 0.50
N ALA A 63 9.56 6.90 -0.70
CA ALA A 63 9.70 5.46 -0.89
C ALA A 63 11.07 4.95 -0.40
N ARG A 64 12.15 5.72 -0.64
CA ARG A 64 13.49 5.46 -0.09
C ARG A 64 13.46 5.38 1.44
N CYS A 65 12.70 6.26 2.08
CA CYS A 65 12.54 6.27 3.55
C CYS A 65 11.55 5.21 4.10
N ASN A 66 11.06 4.31 3.25
CA ASN A 66 10.08 3.27 3.61
C ASN A 66 8.80 3.84 4.26
N MET A 67 8.33 4.99 3.77
CA MET A 67 7.11 5.61 4.28
C MET A 67 5.86 4.83 3.82
N PRO A 68 4.84 4.63 4.70
CA PRO A 68 3.59 4.02 4.30
C PRO A 68 2.87 4.81 3.21
N GLN A 69 2.28 4.12 2.23
CA GLN A 69 1.63 4.75 1.07
C GLN A 69 0.45 5.64 1.49
N GLU A 70 -0.24 5.28 2.56
CA GLU A 70 -1.32 6.07 3.16
C GLU A 70 -0.80 7.43 3.64
N ALA A 71 0.39 7.48 4.26
CA ALA A 71 1.00 8.73 4.69
C ALA A 71 1.50 9.55 3.48
N MET A 72 2.06 8.89 2.46
CA MET A 72 2.52 9.55 1.24
C MET A 72 1.39 10.29 0.52
N THR A 73 0.15 9.75 0.55
CA THR A 73 -1.00 10.43 -0.08
C THR A 73 -1.35 11.78 0.53
N LEU A 74 -1.02 12.01 1.80
CA LEU A 74 -1.25 13.30 2.46
C LEU A 74 -0.30 14.39 1.96
N MET A 75 0.87 13.99 1.46
CA MET A 75 1.93 14.88 0.97
C MET A 75 1.78 15.22 -0.51
N VAL A 76 1.07 14.38 -1.28
CA VAL A 76 0.82 14.61 -2.70
C VAL A 76 -0.62 15.08 -2.88
N THR A 77 -0.77 16.34 -3.28
CA THR A 77 -2.08 16.98 -3.47
C THR A 77 -2.40 17.19 -4.94
N TRP A 78 -3.69 17.14 -5.24
CA TRP A 78 -4.28 17.63 -6.48
C TRP A 78 -4.12 19.16 -6.60
N PRO A 79 -4.29 19.74 -7.80
CA PRO A 79 -4.30 21.19 -7.99
C PRO A 79 -5.37 21.91 -7.14
N ASN A 80 -6.45 21.21 -6.76
CA ASN A 80 -7.48 21.72 -5.85
C ASN A 80 -7.11 21.63 -4.35
N GLY A 81 -5.85 21.32 -4.03
CA GLY A 81 -5.32 21.25 -2.67
C GLY A 81 -5.70 19.98 -1.90
N ARG A 82 -6.48 19.05 -2.48
CA ARG A 82 -6.88 17.81 -1.78
C ARG A 82 -5.83 16.70 -1.94
N PRO A 83 -5.60 15.85 -0.91
CA PRO A 83 -4.78 14.65 -1.03
C PRO A 83 -5.23 13.73 -2.17
N ILE A 84 -4.28 13.03 -2.79
CA ILE A 84 -4.59 11.98 -3.77
C ILE A 84 -5.11 10.71 -3.07
N ALA A 85 -5.79 9.84 -3.80
CA ALA A 85 -6.15 8.52 -3.29
C ALA A 85 -4.97 7.55 -3.43
N VAL A 86 -4.90 6.53 -2.56
CA VAL A 86 -3.84 5.51 -2.60
C VAL A 86 -3.82 4.75 -3.93
N ASN A 87 -4.99 4.51 -4.52
CA ASN A 87 -5.10 3.90 -5.84
C ASN A 87 -4.46 4.75 -6.95
N THR A 88 -4.57 6.07 -6.86
CA THR A 88 -3.90 7.00 -7.79
C THR A 88 -2.39 6.95 -7.58
N LEU A 89 -1.92 6.96 -6.32
CA LEU A 89 -0.50 6.86 -5.99
C LEU A 89 0.13 5.60 -6.62
N ARG A 90 -0.49 4.43 -6.43
CA ARG A 90 0.00 3.15 -6.96
C ARG A 90 0.02 3.08 -8.49
N LYS A 91 -0.96 3.70 -9.15
CA LYS A 91 -1.07 3.68 -10.62
C LYS A 91 -0.08 4.63 -11.28
N VAL A 92 0.04 5.85 -10.76
CA VAL A 92 0.77 6.94 -11.41
C VAL A 92 2.26 6.95 -11.04
N PHE A 93 2.58 6.57 -9.80
CA PHE A 93 3.95 6.62 -9.26
C PHE A 93 4.56 5.23 -9.06
N ARG A 94 4.14 4.25 -9.89
CA ARG A 94 4.59 2.85 -9.75
C ARG A 94 6.11 2.73 -9.83
N ASP A 95 6.71 3.42 -10.79
CA ASP A 95 8.13 3.32 -11.07
C ASP A 95 8.95 3.98 -9.96
N GLU A 96 8.50 5.11 -9.43
CA GLU A 96 9.14 5.81 -8.31
C GLU A 96 9.09 5.00 -7.02
N LEU A 97 7.97 4.33 -6.74
CA LEU A 97 7.82 3.46 -5.57
C LEU A 97 8.77 2.27 -5.64
N ILE A 98 8.86 1.62 -6.80
CA ILE A 98 9.72 0.45 -7.01
C ILE A 98 11.20 0.88 -7.01
N THR A 99 11.56 1.87 -7.83
CA THR A 99 12.95 2.33 -7.95
C THR A 99 13.47 2.91 -6.64
N GLY A 100 12.68 3.73 -5.93
CA GLY A 100 13.06 4.29 -4.64
C GLY A 100 13.38 3.23 -3.60
N HIS A 101 12.58 2.16 -3.53
CA HIS A 101 12.82 1.05 -2.61
C HIS A 101 14.10 0.27 -2.96
N HIS A 102 14.31 -0.05 -4.24
CA HIS A 102 15.49 -0.78 -4.67
C HIS A 102 16.79 0.03 -4.55
N GLU A 103 16.74 1.34 -4.79
CA GLU A 103 17.91 2.21 -4.64
C GLU A 103 18.46 2.19 -3.21
N VAL A 104 17.60 2.26 -2.19
CA VAL A 104 18.03 2.17 -0.79
C VAL A 104 18.53 0.77 -0.45
N GLY A 105 17.85 -0.27 -0.93
CA GLY A 105 18.34 -1.65 -0.81
C GLY A 105 19.76 -1.79 -1.35
N MET A 106 20.03 -1.26 -2.54
CA MET A 106 21.36 -1.29 -3.17
C MET A 106 22.40 -0.52 -2.35
N GLN A 107 22.05 0.66 -1.81
CA GLN A 107 22.95 1.45 -0.98
C GLN A 107 23.30 0.73 0.34
N LEU A 108 22.31 0.13 1.00
CA LEU A 108 22.50 -0.63 2.24
C LEU A 108 23.36 -1.88 2.00
N VAL A 109 23.07 -2.63 0.92
CA VAL A 109 23.89 -3.78 0.51
C VAL A 109 25.31 -3.34 0.18
N GLY A 110 25.49 -2.24 -0.56
CA GLY A 110 26.81 -1.68 -0.86
C GLY A 110 27.59 -1.26 0.39
N ALA A 111 26.92 -0.69 1.40
CA ALA A 111 27.54 -0.37 2.68
C ALA A 111 27.97 -1.62 3.47
N ALA A 112 27.11 -2.65 3.52
CA ALA A 112 27.44 -3.93 4.11
C ALA A 112 28.61 -4.63 3.39
N TYR A 113 28.61 -4.60 2.05
CA TYR A 113 29.68 -5.16 1.23
C TYR A 113 31.02 -4.47 1.49
N LYS A 114 31.05 -3.14 1.56
CA LYS A 114 32.27 -2.39 1.91
C LYS A 114 32.81 -2.77 3.27
N LYS A 115 31.94 -2.94 4.29
CA LYS A 115 32.36 -3.43 5.62
C LYS A 115 32.91 -4.85 5.57
N ALA A 116 32.26 -5.74 4.82
CA ALA A 116 32.73 -7.11 4.65
C ALA A 116 34.12 -7.17 4.01
N MET A 117 34.36 -6.38 2.96
CA MET A 117 35.68 -6.28 2.30
C MET A 117 36.75 -5.66 3.20
N ALA A 118 36.37 -4.86 4.19
CA ALA A 118 37.27 -4.35 5.23
C ALA A 118 37.59 -5.37 6.34
N GLY A 119 37.01 -6.58 6.29
CA GLY A 119 37.28 -7.66 7.24
C GLY A 119 36.30 -7.77 8.42
N ASP A 120 35.17 -7.05 8.40
CA ASP A 120 34.12 -7.21 9.41
C ASP A 120 33.44 -8.59 9.26
N THR A 121 33.69 -9.49 10.20
CA THR A 121 33.16 -10.86 10.19
C THR A 121 31.64 -10.91 10.29
N GLY A 122 31.01 -9.95 10.98
CA GLY A 122 29.55 -9.85 11.06
C GLY A 122 28.93 -9.55 9.71
N ALA A 123 29.47 -8.58 8.98
CA ALA A 123 29.04 -8.25 7.62
C ALA A 123 29.28 -9.40 6.63
N ILE A 124 30.44 -10.07 6.72
CA ILE A 124 30.75 -11.26 5.90
C ILE A 124 29.72 -12.37 6.16
N CYS A 125 29.51 -12.75 7.41
CA CYS A 125 28.54 -13.78 7.79
C CYS A 125 27.11 -13.42 7.35
N PHE A 126 26.70 -12.17 7.53
CA PHE A 126 25.39 -11.70 7.11
C PHE A 126 25.18 -11.87 5.60
N LEU A 127 26.15 -11.44 4.78
CA LEU A 127 26.07 -11.56 3.32
C LEU A 127 26.12 -13.03 2.86
N LEU A 128 26.97 -13.87 3.46
CA LEU A 128 27.03 -15.31 3.15
C LEU A 128 25.69 -16.00 3.44
N LYS A 129 25.06 -15.69 4.57
CA LYS A 129 23.77 -16.29 4.96
C LYS A 129 22.61 -15.77 4.10
N THR A 130 22.55 -14.46 3.86
CA THR A 130 21.41 -13.84 3.17
C THR A 130 21.50 -13.89 1.64
N GLY A 131 22.70 -13.79 1.06
CA GLY A 131 22.92 -13.73 -0.39
C GLY A 131 23.44 -15.03 -1.01
N TYR A 132 24.22 -15.83 -0.27
CA TYR A 132 24.86 -17.05 -0.79
C TYR A 132 24.26 -18.34 -0.21
N GLY A 133 23.18 -18.22 0.57
CA GLY A 133 22.44 -19.38 1.09
C GLY A 133 23.20 -20.20 2.12
N PHE A 134 24.26 -19.66 2.75
CA PHE A 134 24.95 -20.35 3.82
C PHE A 134 23.98 -20.55 5.00
N ARG A 135 23.84 -21.80 5.42
CA ARG A 135 23.02 -22.19 6.56
C ARG A 135 23.81 -23.16 7.41
N GLU A 136 23.63 -23.02 8.71
CA GLU A 136 24.17 -23.96 9.67
C GLU A 136 23.28 -25.21 9.69
N THR A 137 23.89 -26.40 9.69
CA THR A 137 23.14 -27.64 9.87
C THR A 137 22.78 -27.76 11.34
N VAL A 138 21.49 -27.71 11.64
CA VAL A 138 20.99 -27.82 13.01
C VAL A 138 20.31 -29.18 13.19
N HIS A 139 20.78 -29.97 14.14
CA HIS A 139 20.09 -31.15 14.63
C HIS A 139 19.41 -30.81 15.96
N GLN A 140 18.11 -30.57 15.91
CA GLN A 140 17.29 -30.35 17.10
C GLN A 140 16.67 -31.67 17.55
N GLU A 141 17.02 -32.10 18.75
CA GLU A 141 16.27 -33.12 19.45
C GLU A 141 15.08 -32.45 20.15
N ILE A 142 13.86 -32.89 19.82
CA ILE A 142 12.64 -32.36 20.43
C ILE A 142 12.03 -33.45 21.31
N THR A 143 12.23 -33.32 22.62
CA THR A 143 11.66 -34.21 23.63
C THR A 143 10.73 -33.43 24.57
N GLY A 144 9.78 -34.16 25.16
CA GLY A 144 9.01 -33.69 26.30
C GLY A 144 9.85 -33.62 27.58
N LYS A 145 9.18 -33.28 28.67
CA LYS A 145 9.80 -33.20 30.00
C LYS A 145 10.53 -34.51 30.32
N ASP A 146 11.77 -34.41 30.78
CA ASP A 146 12.62 -35.54 31.17
C ASP A 146 12.87 -36.57 30.05
N GLY A 147 12.87 -36.13 28.78
CA GLY A 147 13.09 -37.02 27.62
C GLY A 147 11.85 -37.84 27.22
N ALA A 148 10.71 -37.60 27.87
CA ALA A 148 9.46 -38.27 27.53
C ALA A 148 8.92 -37.83 26.15
N PRO A 149 8.01 -38.57 25.53
CA PRO A 149 7.30 -38.10 24.34
C PRO A 149 6.60 -36.75 24.55
N LEU A 150 6.54 -35.93 23.50
CA LEU A 150 5.79 -34.67 23.53
C LEU A 150 4.31 -34.93 23.80
N GLN A 151 3.74 -34.24 24.77
CA GLN A 151 2.31 -34.26 25.00
C GLN A 151 1.64 -33.35 23.98
N ALA A 152 0.86 -33.92 23.05
CA ALA A 152 0.03 -33.13 22.14
C ALA A 152 -0.99 -32.32 22.97
N GLY A 153 -1.12 -31.03 22.69
CA GLY A 153 -2.02 -30.13 23.40
C GLY A 153 -3.45 -30.70 23.44
N VAL A 154 -4.03 -30.74 24.63
CA VAL A 154 -5.39 -31.23 24.87
C VAL A 154 -6.38 -30.45 24.00
N THR A 155 -7.05 -31.15 23.08
CA THR A 155 -8.19 -30.60 22.34
C THR A 155 -9.37 -30.56 23.31
N GLY A 156 -9.70 -29.38 23.84
CA GLY A 156 -10.85 -29.20 24.72
C GLY A 156 -12.16 -29.26 23.92
N VAL A 157 -13.12 -30.04 24.41
CA VAL A 157 -14.51 -30.03 23.91
C VAL A 157 -15.28 -28.94 24.66
N ILE A 158 -15.93 -28.02 23.94
CA ILE A 158 -16.81 -27.00 24.52
C ILE A 158 -18.23 -27.58 24.62
N ALA A 159 -18.80 -27.61 25.81
CA ALA A 159 -20.19 -28.02 26.02
C ALA A 159 -21.17 -26.90 25.61
N VAL A 160 -22.18 -27.24 24.79
CA VAL A 160 -23.31 -26.36 24.47
C VAL A 160 -24.45 -26.69 25.45
N PRO A 161 -24.87 -25.76 26.33
CA PRO A 161 -25.95 -26.01 27.28
C PRO A 161 -27.28 -26.31 26.57
N GLY A 162 -27.93 -27.43 26.94
CA GLY A 162 -29.26 -27.83 26.44
C GLY A 162 -29.33 -29.18 25.70
N MET A 163 -28.18 -29.80 25.38
CA MET A 163 -28.15 -31.10 24.68
C MET A 163 -27.96 -32.32 25.60
N ILE A 164 -27.63 -32.13 26.89
CA ILE A 164 -27.31 -33.23 27.80
C ILE A 164 -28.15 -33.06 29.07
N ALA A 165 -28.99 -34.05 29.36
CA ALA A 165 -30.04 -33.96 30.38
C ALA A 165 -29.55 -34.24 31.80
N ASP A 166 -28.43 -34.96 31.97
CA ASP A 166 -27.87 -35.32 33.28
C ASP A 166 -26.34 -35.52 33.22
N ALA A 167 -25.68 -35.36 34.37
CA ALA A 167 -24.23 -35.40 34.50
C ALA A 167 -23.62 -36.78 34.21
N GLU A 168 -24.36 -37.86 34.46
CA GLU A 168 -23.86 -39.24 34.26
C GLU A 168 -23.77 -39.58 32.76
N THR A 169 -24.73 -39.10 31.98
CA THR A 169 -24.71 -39.19 30.52
C THR A 169 -23.57 -38.34 29.92
N TRP A 170 -23.25 -37.19 30.52
CA TRP A 170 -22.10 -36.38 30.13
C TRP A 170 -20.76 -37.10 30.34
N GLU A 171 -20.55 -37.67 31.54
CA GLU A 171 -19.30 -38.36 31.87
C GLU A 171 -19.02 -39.54 30.93
N LYS A 172 -20.06 -40.31 30.59
CA LYS A 172 -19.95 -41.42 29.63
C LYS A 172 -19.63 -40.92 28.21
N MET A 173 -20.31 -39.88 27.72
CA MET A 173 -20.03 -39.32 26.39
C MET A 173 -18.64 -38.71 26.29
N ALA A 174 -18.19 -37.99 27.32
CA ALA A 174 -16.85 -37.41 27.37
C ALA A 174 -15.76 -38.50 27.37
N ALA A 175 -15.95 -39.57 28.16
CA ALA A 175 -15.02 -40.70 28.21
C ALA A 175 -14.95 -41.47 26.88
N ASP A 176 -16.09 -41.74 26.26
CA ASP A 176 -16.17 -42.40 24.95
C ASP A 176 -15.49 -41.56 23.86
N GLN A 177 -15.77 -40.25 23.83
CA GLN A 177 -15.20 -39.36 22.82
C GLN A 177 -13.69 -39.16 23.03
N GLN A 178 -13.23 -39.09 24.28
CA GLN A 178 -11.79 -39.06 24.60
C GLN A 178 -11.10 -40.36 24.17
N SER A 179 -11.74 -41.51 24.38
CA SER A 179 -11.22 -42.80 23.93
C SER A 179 -11.11 -42.88 22.39
N GLN A 180 -12.11 -42.37 21.66
CA GLN A 180 -12.07 -42.31 20.20
C GLN A 180 -10.96 -41.38 19.68
N LEU A 181 -10.73 -40.24 20.34
CA LEU A 181 -9.65 -39.32 19.97
C LEU A 181 -8.27 -39.97 20.18
N VAL A 182 -8.08 -40.69 21.29
CA VAL A 182 -6.84 -41.43 21.56
C VAL A 182 -6.62 -42.53 20.53
N GLN A 183 -7.65 -43.28 20.15
CA GLN A 183 -7.57 -44.31 19.11
C GLN A 183 -7.20 -43.72 17.74
N ARG A 184 -7.86 -42.63 17.32
CA ARG A 184 -7.53 -41.94 16.06
C ARG A 184 -6.12 -41.36 16.06
N ALA A 185 -5.66 -40.81 17.18
CA ALA A 185 -4.29 -40.32 17.30
C ALA A 185 -3.29 -41.48 17.14
N ALA A 186 -3.56 -42.65 17.74
CA ALA A 186 -2.74 -43.83 17.59
C ALA A 186 -2.73 -44.37 16.13
N GLU A 187 -3.87 -44.33 15.44
CA GLU A 187 -3.97 -44.68 14.01
C GLU A 187 -3.16 -43.73 13.12
N ILE A 188 -3.20 -42.42 13.37
CA ILE A 188 -2.41 -41.44 12.61
C ILE A 188 -0.91 -41.67 12.83
N VAL A 189 -0.49 -41.94 14.06
CA VAL A 189 0.92 -42.21 14.39
C VAL A 189 1.40 -43.53 13.77
N SER A 190 0.54 -44.55 13.73
CA SER A 190 0.88 -45.87 13.15
C SER A 190 0.71 -45.97 11.63
N GLY A 191 -0.13 -45.12 11.02
CA GLY A 191 -0.28 -45.01 9.56
C GLY A 191 0.72 -44.07 8.89
N SER A 192 1.41 -43.24 9.68
CA SER A 192 2.48 -42.33 9.20
C SER A 192 3.85 -43.03 9.04
N SER A 193 3.95 -44.33 9.31
CA SER A 193 5.20 -45.12 9.22
C SER A 193 5.28 -46.02 7.98
N SER A 194 4.55 -45.67 6.91
CA SER A 194 4.70 -46.24 5.55
C SER A 194 5.32 -45.24 4.59
#